data_AF-A0A644V0H1-F1
#
_entry.id   AF-A0A644V0H1-F1
#
_cell.length_a   1.000
_cell.length_b   1.000
_cell.length_c   1.000
_cell.angle_alpha   90.00
_cell.angle_beta   90.00
_cell.angle_gamma   90.00
#
_symmetry.space_group_name_H-M   'P 1'
#
loop_
_entity.id
_entity.type
_entity.pdbx_description
1 polymer ?
#
loop_
_entity_poly.entity_id
_entity_poly.type
_entity_poly.pdbx_seq_one_letter_code
_entity_poly.pdbx_strand_id
1 'polypeptide(L)'
;MSKICSPYLKILSGKGINWYFALSPDLIARAKNEDRLIFLHIGYLSNVRVREESKRLFSDPEVINTLNNNFICIAEDKDDNPESFLVALDMLLMNQDYSYGPINLFIMPDRRPILCSSETDPEQFLNVANKILNAKSTRRDLLDKLADELSHRTRLSGVVTNIGERENNEAETLHKYVNNWYNTIFHSDFTKNLKPYTPNPGSLFTIVEYLRYFPDKNIENSLISLLEYLQFSPLFDPIDGGFFRQADDYTCENPLFEKNLEDNSQYLILYSSAWNLFGKESFRETTYHISHFINRELSSPAGGYYSNTTITDNIHDAVYFSSSINELRILFPSRYQEISLALGLDTREEGNKQQLPIRNQDTFSILKHDELETLRARRKEHRGYLKDTRVITSYNSQLIKALTISYNFTGDEYMLEEASALFDYLLNHNINSKGRLLRYTCCSNGCRFGFLSDYAYFIESSISLFISTGKSEYKKIAVNYMDFVIDNFYKPENGMFSKSEKGSEVPVVPFKRESNIDLIKPSANSIMAGNMVEMYKITKDERYIQIASQQIGNIIPSLGFSGPLLSSWAHKIMLFALLPK
;
A
#
# COMPACT_ATOMS: atom_id res chain seq x y z
N MET A 1 25.93 -2.00 -15.84
CA MET A 1 24.48 -2.05 -15.57
C MET A 1 24.30 -2.68 -14.20
N SER A 2 23.81 -1.93 -13.22
CA SER A 2 23.37 -2.52 -11.94
C SER A 2 22.36 -3.62 -12.24
N LYS A 3 22.47 -4.79 -11.58
CA LYS A 3 21.45 -5.85 -11.66
C LYS A 3 20.13 -5.23 -11.20
N ILE A 4 19.23 -4.91 -12.13
CA ILE A 4 17.90 -4.40 -11.83
C ILE A 4 17.16 -5.51 -11.08
N CYS A 5 16.84 -5.30 -9.80
CA CYS A 5 16.06 -6.25 -9.03
C CYS A 5 14.56 -6.14 -9.34
N SER A 6 14.07 -4.92 -9.57
CA SER A 6 12.67 -4.66 -9.90
C SER A 6 12.21 -5.49 -11.12
N PRO A 7 11.19 -6.35 -10.95
CA PRO A 7 10.59 -7.05 -12.07
C PRO A 7 9.88 -6.09 -13.03
N TYR A 8 9.32 -4.99 -12.53
CA TYR A 8 8.65 -3.98 -13.34
C TYR A 8 9.64 -3.26 -14.29
N LEU A 9 10.78 -2.79 -13.78
CA LEU A 9 11.77 -2.10 -14.60
C LEU A 9 12.40 -3.02 -15.65
N LYS A 10 12.49 -4.33 -15.38
CA LYS A 10 12.89 -5.33 -16.39
C LYS A 10 11.92 -5.39 -17.58
N ILE A 11 10.62 -5.14 -17.35
CA ILE A 11 9.62 -5.10 -18.43
C ILE A 11 9.89 -3.91 -19.37
N LEU A 12 10.41 -2.79 -18.86
CA LEU A 12 10.70 -1.59 -19.66
C LEU A 12 12.10 -1.63 -20.30
N SER A 13 13.05 -2.32 -19.67
CA SER A 13 14.43 -2.41 -20.15
C SER A 13 14.53 -2.97 -21.57
N GLY A 14 15.24 -2.26 -22.43
CA GLY A 14 15.49 -2.68 -23.82
C GLY A 14 14.31 -2.49 -24.78
N LYS A 15 13.24 -1.78 -24.38
CA LYS A 15 12.06 -1.55 -25.22
C LYS A 15 11.98 -0.13 -25.78
N GLY A 16 12.86 0.18 -26.74
CA GLY A 16 12.80 1.39 -27.56
C GLY A 16 13.20 2.71 -26.89
N ILE A 17 12.66 3.00 -25.70
CA ILE A 17 12.99 4.21 -24.93
C ILE A 17 14.32 4.02 -24.19
N ASN A 18 15.16 5.06 -24.20
CA ASN A 18 16.44 5.14 -23.51
C ASN A 18 16.22 5.42 -22.01
N TRP A 19 15.73 4.42 -21.28
CA TRP A 19 15.43 4.51 -19.86
C TRP A 19 16.66 4.58 -18.97
N TYR A 20 16.63 5.50 -18.00
CA TYR A 20 17.44 5.45 -16.78
C TYR A 20 16.58 4.95 -15.63
N PHE A 21 17.13 4.07 -14.78
CA PHE A 21 16.40 3.43 -13.67
C PHE A 21 16.65 4.04 -12.29
N ALA A 22 17.32 5.18 -12.29
CA ALA A 22 17.50 6.06 -11.14
C ALA A 22 17.89 7.44 -11.67
N LEU A 23 17.37 8.51 -11.08
CA LEU A 23 17.88 9.85 -11.35
C LEU A 23 19.20 10.03 -10.57
N SER A 24 20.34 9.87 -11.22
CA SER A 24 21.64 10.13 -10.58
C SER A 24 21.96 11.64 -10.54
N PRO A 25 22.85 12.08 -9.61
CA PRO A 25 23.37 13.45 -9.63
C PRO A 25 23.94 13.85 -10.99
N ASP A 26 24.60 12.94 -11.70
CA ASP A 26 25.13 13.18 -13.05
C ASP A 26 24.01 13.46 -14.07
N LEU A 27 22.89 12.73 -14.00
CA LEU A 27 21.74 12.96 -14.87
C LEU A 27 21.06 14.29 -14.57
N ILE A 28 21.02 14.71 -13.30
CA ILE A 28 20.52 16.04 -12.92
C ILE A 28 21.43 17.13 -13.48
N ALA A 29 22.75 16.98 -13.32
CA ALA A 29 23.72 17.93 -13.85
C ALA A 29 23.61 18.01 -15.38
N ARG A 30 23.48 16.86 -16.05
CA ARG A 30 23.25 16.77 -17.49
C ARG A 30 21.96 17.46 -17.91
N ALA A 31 20.85 17.21 -17.22
CA ALA A 31 19.56 17.86 -17.50
C ALA A 31 19.73 19.39 -17.48
N LYS A 32 20.36 19.93 -16.44
CA LYS A 32 20.61 21.38 -16.31
C LYS A 32 21.53 21.92 -17.39
N ASN A 33 22.65 21.25 -17.65
CA ASN A 33 23.65 21.71 -18.62
C ASN A 33 23.14 21.68 -20.06
N GLU A 34 22.39 20.64 -20.42
CA GLU A 34 21.78 20.50 -21.75
C GLU A 34 20.44 21.24 -21.87
N ASP A 35 20.00 21.91 -20.80
CA ASP A 35 18.65 22.47 -20.65
C ASP A 35 17.56 21.46 -21.06
N ARG A 36 17.74 20.19 -20.74
CA ARG A 36 16.89 19.10 -21.22
C ARG A 36 15.82 18.75 -20.19
N LEU A 37 14.56 18.69 -20.64
CA LEU A 37 13.44 18.32 -19.78
C LEU A 37 13.57 16.85 -19.34
N ILE A 38 12.99 16.53 -18.20
CA ILE A 38 12.96 15.17 -17.66
C ILE A 38 11.54 14.62 -17.84
N PHE A 39 11.45 13.39 -18.31
CA PHE A 39 10.23 12.60 -18.29
C PHE A 39 10.40 11.49 -17.26
N LEU A 40 9.60 11.52 -16.19
CA LEU A 40 9.59 10.48 -15.18
C LEU A 40 8.33 9.64 -15.31
N HIS A 41 8.51 8.34 -15.40
CA HIS A 41 7.45 7.36 -15.36
C HIS A 41 7.57 6.52 -14.07
N ILE A 42 6.49 6.43 -13.29
CA ILE A 42 6.43 5.63 -12.08
C ILE A 42 5.37 4.54 -12.28
N GLY A 43 5.78 3.29 -12.11
CA GLY A 43 4.88 2.15 -12.15
C GLY A 43 5.31 1.05 -11.18
N TYR A 44 4.65 -0.09 -11.25
CA TYR A 44 4.90 -1.24 -10.38
C TYR A 44 4.28 -2.50 -10.95
N LEU A 45 4.75 -3.66 -10.48
CA LEU A 45 4.44 -4.93 -11.11
C LEU A 45 3.00 -5.36 -10.87
N SER A 46 2.44 -5.14 -9.69
CA SER A 46 1.24 -5.85 -9.23
C SER A 46 -0.06 -5.38 -9.88
N ASN A 47 -0.13 -4.14 -10.37
CA ASN A 47 -1.32 -3.61 -11.02
C ASN A 47 -1.30 -3.89 -12.54
N VAL A 48 -2.31 -4.61 -13.03
CA VAL A 48 -2.42 -4.99 -14.44
C VAL A 48 -2.63 -3.79 -15.37
N ARG A 49 -3.46 -2.82 -14.98
CA ARG A 49 -3.71 -1.61 -15.79
C ARG A 49 -2.45 -0.80 -15.99
N VAL A 50 -1.65 -0.62 -14.92
CA VAL A 50 -0.32 0.01 -14.99
C VAL A 50 0.55 -0.64 -16.06
N ARG A 51 0.62 -1.97 -16.10
CA ARG A 51 1.47 -2.68 -17.08
C ARG A 51 0.92 -2.59 -18.50
N GLU A 52 -0.38 -2.79 -18.68
CA GLU A 52 -1.02 -2.77 -20.00
C GLU A 52 -0.94 -1.38 -20.64
N GLU A 53 -1.21 -0.34 -19.85
CA GLU A 53 -1.12 1.04 -20.31
C GLU A 53 0.32 1.45 -20.62
N SER A 54 1.26 1.11 -19.74
CA SER A 54 2.69 1.38 -20.00
C SER A 54 3.14 0.68 -21.27
N LYS A 55 2.70 -0.57 -21.50
CA LYS A 55 2.99 -1.30 -22.74
C LYS A 55 2.35 -0.61 -23.93
N ARG A 56 1.08 -0.22 -23.87
CA ARG A 56 0.37 0.47 -24.95
C ARG A 56 1.07 1.78 -25.33
N LEU A 57 1.36 2.62 -24.34
CA LEU A 57 1.97 3.94 -24.54
C LEU A 57 3.41 3.84 -25.05
N PHE A 58 4.24 3.00 -24.44
CA PHE A 58 5.66 2.90 -24.77
C PHE A 58 5.99 1.93 -25.90
N SER A 59 4.98 1.38 -26.57
CA SER A 59 5.15 0.65 -27.84
C SER A 59 4.84 1.52 -29.06
N ASP A 60 4.30 2.73 -28.87
CA ASP A 60 4.00 3.65 -29.96
C ASP A 60 5.29 4.29 -30.51
N PRO A 61 5.59 4.17 -31.82
CA PRO A 61 6.83 4.70 -32.40
C PRO A 61 6.99 6.21 -32.27
N GLU A 62 5.91 7.00 -32.37
CA GLU A 62 5.96 8.45 -32.25
C GLU A 62 6.23 8.87 -30.81
N VAL A 63 5.62 8.18 -29.84
CA VAL A 63 5.90 8.37 -28.41
C VAL A 63 7.37 8.07 -28.11
N ILE A 64 7.88 6.93 -28.58
CA ILE A 64 9.29 6.53 -28.37
C ILE A 64 10.24 7.60 -28.94
N ASN A 65 10.00 8.05 -30.17
CA ASN A 65 10.84 9.06 -30.83
C ASN A 65 10.77 10.41 -30.10
N THR A 66 9.57 10.84 -29.71
CA THR A 66 9.36 12.09 -28.98
C THR A 66 10.10 12.08 -27.64
N LEU A 67 10.01 10.97 -26.90
CA LEU A 67 10.70 10.80 -25.62
C LEU A 67 12.22 10.79 -25.78
N ASN A 68 12.76 9.91 -26.64
CA ASN A 68 14.19 9.75 -26.83
C ASN A 68 14.91 11.00 -27.34
N ASN A 69 14.24 11.81 -28.17
CA ASN A 69 14.86 12.99 -28.77
C ASN A 69 14.83 14.20 -27.85
N ASN A 70 13.81 14.31 -26.98
CA ASN A 70 13.52 15.57 -26.29
C ASN A 70 13.69 15.52 -24.77
N PHE A 71 13.64 14.33 -24.16
CA PHE A 71 13.62 14.17 -22.71
C PHE A 71 14.76 13.30 -22.19
N ILE A 72 15.14 13.49 -20.93
CA ILE A 72 15.85 12.47 -20.15
C ILE A 72 14.77 11.57 -19.53
N CYS A 73 14.67 10.33 -20.01
CA CYS A 73 13.61 9.41 -19.63
C CYS A 73 14.02 8.56 -18.42
N ILE A 74 13.23 8.63 -17.35
CA ILE A 74 13.49 7.97 -16.08
C ILE A 74 12.30 7.06 -15.78
N ALA A 75 12.58 5.82 -15.42
CA ALA A 75 11.57 4.88 -14.96
C ALA A 75 11.87 4.47 -13.52
N GLU A 76 10.88 4.61 -12.64
CA GLU A 76 10.96 4.18 -11.24
C GLU A 76 9.89 3.14 -10.92
N ASP A 77 10.25 2.20 -10.05
CA ASP A 77 9.32 1.27 -9.42
C ASP A 77 8.89 1.82 -8.05
N LYS A 78 7.59 1.83 -7.75
CA LYS A 78 7.05 2.29 -6.44
C LYS A 78 7.70 1.58 -5.26
N ASP A 79 8.03 0.31 -5.41
CA ASP A 79 8.55 -0.51 -4.31
C ASP A 79 10.04 -0.23 -4.05
N ASP A 80 10.75 0.24 -5.09
CA ASP A 80 12.12 0.74 -5.00
C ASP A 80 12.13 2.18 -4.47
N ASN A 81 11.28 3.07 -5.01
CA ASN A 81 11.21 4.51 -4.72
C ASN A 81 9.81 4.92 -4.20
N PRO A 82 9.39 4.46 -3.00
CA PRO A 82 8.07 4.79 -2.47
C PRO A 82 7.88 6.29 -2.24
N GLU A 83 8.96 7.05 -2.03
CA GLU A 83 8.89 8.50 -1.85
C GLU A 83 8.40 9.23 -3.11
N SER A 84 9.01 8.95 -4.27
CA SER A 84 8.63 9.55 -5.55
C SER A 84 7.18 9.21 -5.89
N PHE A 85 6.78 7.95 -5.67
CA PHE A 85 5.41 7.50 -5.88
C PHE A 85 4.40 8.27 -5.03
N LEU A 86 4.66 8.43 -3.72
CA LEU A 86 3.74 9.15 -2.83
C LEU A 86 3.62 10.64 -3.19
N VAL A 87 4.72 11.30 -3.55
CA VAL A 87 4.69 12.71 -3.98
C VAL A 87 3.92 12.86 -5.29
N ALA A 88 4.13 11.94 -6.24
CA ALA A 88 3.42 11.93 -7.50
C ALA A 88 1.91 11.64 -7.32
N LEU A 89 1.56 10.72 -6.43
CA LEU A 89 0.18 10.44 -6.05
C LEU A 89 -0.50 11.67 -5.45
N ASP A 90 0.18 12.39 -4.55
CA ASP A 90 -0.35 13.63 -3.97
C ASP A 90 -0.67 14.68 -5.08
N MET A 91 0.11 14.72 -6.16
CA MET A 91 -0.18 15.58 -7.32
C MET A 91 -1.40 15.12 -8.11
N LEU A 92 -1.60 13.82 -8.29
CA LEU A 92 -2.80 13.28 -8.94
C LEU A 92 -4.05 13.62 -8.12
N LEU A 93 -4.00 13.42 -6.80
CA LEU A 93 -5.10 13.74 -5.90
C LEU A 93 -5.47 15.23 -5.95
N MET A 94 -4.50 16.13 -6.10
CA MET A 94 -4.77 17.57 -6.31
C MET A 94 -5.51 17.88 -7.60
N ASN A 95 -5.40 17.00 -8.59
CA ASN A 95 -6.11 17.06 -9.86
C ASN A 95 -7.42 16.26 -9.82
N GLN A 96 -7.86 15.81 -8.64
CA GLN A 96 -9.02 14.93 -8.43
C GLN A 96 -8.90 13.59 -9.17
N ASP A 97 -7.67 13.18 -9.43
CA ASP A 97 -7.34 11.89 -10.01
C ASP A 97 -6.98 10.93 -8.86
N TYR A 98 -7.86 9.93 -8.67
CA TYR A 98 -7.74 8.92 -7.62
C TYR A 98 -7.13 7.61 -8.14
N SER A 99 -6.58 7.62 -9.36
CA SER A 99 -5.83 6.48 -9.87
C SER A 99 -4.53 6.27 -9.08
N TYR A 100 -4.04 5.04 -9.13
CA TYR A 100 -2.79 4.65 -8.48
C TYR A 100 -1.65 4.49 -9.47
N GLY A 101 -1.76 5.16 -10.62
CA GLY A 101 -0.82 5.06 -11.74
C GLY A 101 -1.31 4.16 -12.88
N PRO A 102 -0.55 4.06 -13.98
CA PRO A 102 0.84 4.50 -14.13
C PRO A 102 0.95 6.03 -14.04
N ILE A 103 1.99 6.55 -13.41
CA ILE A 103 2.14 8.00 -13.22
C ILE A 103 3.21 8.55 -14.14
N ASN A 104 2.85 9.55 -14.95
CA ASN A 104 3.73 10.22 -15.89
C ASN A 104 3.94 11.68 -15.47
N LEU A 105 5.20 12.09 -15.32
CA LEU A 105 5.57 13.45 -14.95
C LEU A 105 6.47 14.08 -16.02
N PHE A 106 6.11 15.29 -16.43
CA PHE A 106 7.00 16.18 -17.17
C PHE A 106 7.64 17.15 -16.19
N ILE A 107 8.96 17.28 -16.23
CA ILE A 107 9.73 17.94 -15.19
C ILE A 107 10.78 18.87 -15.82
N MET A 108 10.95 20.04 -15.21
CA MET A 108 11.98 21.01 -15.56
C MET A 108 13.40 20.45 -15.29
N PRO A 109 14.45 20.99 -15.93
CA PRO A 109 15.82 20.53 -15.70
C PRO A 109 16.30 20.70 -14.25
N ASP A 110 15.69 21.62 -13.51
CA ASP A 110 15.95 21.87 -12.08
C ASP A 110 15.12 21.00 -11.12
N ARG A 111 14.33 20.06 -11.68
CA ARG A 111 13.42 19.11 -11.01
C ARG A 111 12.06 19.66 -10.61
N ARG A 112 11.71 20.92 -10.90
CA ARG A 112 10.33 21.39 -10.65
C ARG A 112 9.35 20.67 -11.59
N PRO A 113 8.27 20.05 -11.08
CA PRO A 113 7.30 19.34 -11.90
C PRO A 113 6.45 20.32 -12.71
N ILE A 114 6.22 20.04 -13.97
CA ILE A 114 5.38 20.85 -14.88
C ILE A 114 3.96 20.30 -14.90
N LEU A 115 3.85 18.98 -15.04
CA LEU A 115 2.59 18.25 -15.14
C LEU A 115 2.75 16.86 -14.54
N CYS A 116 1.70 16.40 -13.86
CA CYS A 116 1.56 15.02 -13.37
C CYS A 116 0.20 14.50 -13.86
N SER A 117 0.19 13.34 -14.52
CA SER A 117 -1.02 12.69 -14.98
C SER A 117 -0.94 11.18 -14.84
N SER A 118 -2.08 10.55 -14.65
CA SER A 118 -2.26 9.12 -14.90
C SER A 118 -2.70 8.88 -16.34
N GLU A 119 -2.84 7.60 -16.71
CA GLU A 119 -3.56 7.07 -17.87
C GLU A 119 -3.65 8.01 -19.09
N THR A 120 -2.81 7.79 -20.11
CA THR A 120 -2.85 8.62 -21.31
C THR A 120 -2.74 7.75 -22.55
N ASP A 121 -3.69 7.87 -23.48
CA ASP A 121 -3.51 7.28 -24.81
C ASP A 121 -2.37 7.99 -25.57
N PRO A 122 -1.76 7.33 -26.58
CA PRO A 122 -0.62 7.90 -27.29
C PRO A 122 -0.89 9.29 -27.91
N GLU A 123 -2.08 9.54 -28.45
CA GLU A 123 -2.42 10.80 -29.10
C GLU A 123 -2.47 11.95 -28.09
N GLN A 124 -3.18 11.75 -26.98
CA GLN A 124 -3.23 12.73 -25.89
C GLN A 124 -1.83 12.98 -25.30
N PHE A 125 -1.04 11.92 -25.12
CA PHE A 125 0.32 12.02 -24.61
C PHE A 125 1.19 12.89 -25.53
N LEU A 126 1.16 12.64 -26.83
CA LEU A 126 1.91 13.40 -27.83
C LEU A 126 1.46 14.85 -27.89
N ASN A 127 0.15 15.13 -27.80
CA ASN A 127 -0.37 16.49 -27.76
C ASN A 127 0.18 17.26 -26.55
N VAL A 128 0.15 16.65 -25.36
CA VAL A 128 0.70 17.24 -24.13
C VAL A 128 2.20 17.45 -24.26
N ALA A 129 2.97 16.43 -24.67
CA ALA A 129 4.41 16.51 -24.82
C ALA A 129 4.80 17.61 -25.81
N ASN A 130 4.15 17.69 -26.98
CA ASN A 130 4.41 18.70 -27.99
C ASN A 130 4.06 20.12 -27.52
N LYS A 131 3.00 20.30 -26.74
CA LYS A 131 2.66 21.59 -26.11
C LYS A 131 3.74 22.03 -25.12
N ILE A 132 4.24 21.11 -24.29
CA ILE A 132 5.33 21.39 -23.33
C ILE A 132 6.61 21.76 -24.09
N LEU A 133 6.96 21.01 -25.14
CA LEU A 133 8.13 21.30 -25.97
C LEU A 133 8.03 22.63 -26.71
N ASN A 134 6.85 22.95 -27.25
CA ASN A 134 6.61 24.26 -27.86
C ASN A 134 6.76 25.37 -26.82
N ALA A 135 6.10 25.25 -25.67
CA ALA A 135 6.17 26.23 -24.59
C ALA A 135 7.61 26.43 -24.09
N LYS A 136 8.44 25.38 -24.03
CA LYS A 136 9.87 25.51 -23.69
C LYS A 136 10.60 26.44 -24.66
N SER A 137 10.30 26.36 -25.94
CA SER A 137 10.94 27.19 -26.98
C SER A 137 10.34 28.59 -27.13
N THR A 138 9.03 28.76 -26.91
CA THR A 138 8.29 29.99 -27.24
C THR A 138 7.77 30.76 -26.03
N ARG A 139 7.55 30.10 -24.88
CA ARG A 139 6.87 30.62 -23.68
C ARG A 139 7.47 30.03 -22.39
N ARG A 140 8.79 30.16 -22.24
CA ARG A 140 9.52 29.57 -21.10
C ARG A 140 9.05 30.10 -19.75
N ASP A 141 8.66 31.37 -19.70
CA ASP A 141 8.09 32.02 -18.52
C ASP A 141 6.79 31.34 -18.05
N LEU A 142 5.97 30.82 -18.98
CA LEU A 142 4.77 30.08 -18.64
C LEU A 142 5.11 28.72 -18.02
N LEU A 143 6.11 28.01 -18.55
CA LEU A 143 6.57 26.75 -17.94
C LEU A 143 7.12 26.98 -16.54
N ASP A 144 7.92 28.03 -16.34
CA ASP A 144 8.43 28.37 -15.01
C ASP A 144 7.30 28.65 -14.02
N LYS A 145 6.26 29.41 -14.42
CA LYS A 145 5.08 29.67 -13.58
C LYS A 145 4.32 28.39 -13.21
N LEU A 146 4.06 27.52 -14.20
CA LEU A 146 3.39 26.22 -13.95
C LEU A 146 4.23 25.36 -13.00
N ALA A 147 5.55 25.33 -13.22
CA ALA A 147 6.47 24.57 -12.42
C ALA A 147 6.54 25.08 -10.96
N ASP A 148 6.52 26.40 -10.77
CA ASP A 148 6.48 27.02 -9.45
C ASP A 148 5.16 26.77 -8.73
N GLU A 149 4.03 26.92 -9.42
CA GLU A 149 2.70 26.70 -8.84
C GLU A 149 2.54 25.26 -8.36
N LEU A 150 2.85 24.28 -9.21
CA LEU A 150 2.75 22.87 -8.86
C LEU A 150 3.76 22.51 -7.74
N SER A 151 4.99 23.02 -7.82
CA SER A 151 5.97 22.86 -6.74
C SER A 151 5.49 23.45 -5.41
N HIS A 152 4.82 24.60 -5.43
CA HIS A 152 4.33 25.26 -4.23
C HIS A 152 3.17 24.48 -3.62
N ARG A 153 2.13 24.17 -4.40
CA ARG A 153 0.96 23.40 -3.94
C ARG A 153 1.39 22.03 -3.39
N THR A 154 2.26 21.33 -4.11
CA THR A 154 2.74 20.03 -3.68
C THR A 154 3.83 20.09 -2.61
N ARG A 155 4.45 21.23 -2.29
CA ARG A 155 5.29 21.32 -1.08
C ARG A 155 4.47 21.51 0.20
N LEU A 156 3.26 22.03 0.11
CA LEU A 156 2.43 22.37 1.28
C LEU A 156 1.43 21.26 1.68
N SER A 157 0.99 20.42 0.76
CA SER A 157 -0.10 19.44 1.04
C SER A 157 0.26 18.34 2.04
N GLY A 158 -0.43 18.19 3.18
CA GLY A 158 -0.14 17.07 4.09
C GLY A 158 1.26 17.08 4.71
N VAL A 159 1.94 18.23 4.69
CA VAL A 159 3.22 18.48 5.33
C VAL A 159 3.00 19.39 6.53
N VAL A 160 3.60 19.03 7.65
CA VAL A 160 3.72 19.92 8.80
C VAL A 160 4.94 20.80 8.58
N THR A 161 4.71 22.09 8.35
CA THR A 161 5.77 23.08 8.11
C THR A 161 6.15 23.87 9.35
N ASN A 162 5.26 23.94 10.34
CA ASN A 162 5.47 24.60 11.63
C ASN A 162 5.04 23.68 12.77
N ILE A 163 5.68 23.87 13.92
CA ILE A 163 5.30 23.24 15.19
C ILE A 163 3.94 23.79 15.62
N GLY A 164 2.93 22.94 15.71
CA GLY A 164 1.60 23.29 16.22
C GLY A 164 1.62 23.46 17.74
N GLU A 165 0.88 24.45 18.24
CA GLU A 165 0.62 24.58 19.67
C GLU A 165 -0.32 23.47 20.15
N ARG A 166 -0.08 22.97 21.37
CA ARG A 166 -0.89 21.91 21.95
C ARG A 166 -2.22 22.45 22.44
N GLU A 167 -3.31 21.93 21.90
CA GLU A 167 -4.65 22.08 22.47
C GLU A 167 -5.06 20.82 23.25
N ASN A 168 -5.65 20.98 24.44
CA ASN A 168 -6.19 19.86 25.24
C ASN A 168 -7.60 19.49 24.76
N ASN A 169 -7.75 19.11 23.49
CA ASN A 169 -9.03 18.73 22.89
C ASN A 169 -8.97 17.43 22.07
N GLU A 170 -7.99 16.57 22.35
CA GLU A 170 -7.70 15.36 21.56
C GLU A 170 -8.93 14.46 21.41
N ALA A 171 -9.65 14.22 22.50
CA ALA A 171 -10.85 13.38 22.52
C ALA A 171 -12.02 14.01 21.72
N GLU A 172 -12.26 15.31 21.89
CA GLU A 172 -13.33 16.00 21.16
C GLU A 172 -13.06 16.00 19.65
N THR A 173 -11.80 16.27 19.25
CA THR A 173 -11.38 16.25 17.85
C THR A 173 -11.46 14.84 17.26
N LEU A 174 -11.13 13.80 18.02
CA LEU A 174 -11.30 12.40 17.62
C LEU A 174 -12.77 12.06 17.31
N HIS A 175 -13.70 12.42 18.20
CA HIS A 175 -15.13 12.18 17.95
C HIS A 175 -15.64 12.94 16.72
N LYS A 176 -15.22 14.19 16.54
CA LYS A 176 -15.54 14.97 15.33
C LYS A 176 -15.00 14.29 14.07
N TYR A 177 -13.77 13.79 14.10
CA TYR A 177 -13.16 13.05 13.00
C TYR A 177 -13.99 11.80 12.64
N VAL A 178 -14.31 10.96 13.63
CA VAL A 178 -15.07 9.71 13.38
C VAL A 178 -16.45 10.01 12.80
N ASN A 179 -17.14 11.04 13.29
CA ASN A 179 -18.42 11.46 12.73
C ASN A 179 -18.29 11.96 11.29
N ASN A 180 -17.26 12.75 10.97
CA ASN A 180 -17.00 13.21 9.60
C ASN A 180 -16.64 12.04 8.68
N TRP A 181 -15.78 11.13 9.14
CA TRP A 181 -15.45 9.89 8.45
C TRP A 181 -16.71 9.08 8.14
N TYR A 182 -17.57 8.85 9.13
CA TYR A 182 -18.80 8.08 8.97
C TYR A 182 -19.74 8.71 7.94
N ASN A 183 -19.96 10.03 8.02
CA ASN A 183 -20.77 10.76 7.05
C ASN A 183 -20.17 10.72 5.64
N THR A 184 -18.85 10.84 5.52
CA THR A 184 -18.17 10.79 4.22
C THR A 184 -18.31 9.42 3.58
N ILE A 185 -18.06 8.34 4.33
CA ILE A 185 -18.05 6.98 3.80
C ILE A 185 -19.45 6.45 3.49
N PHE A 186 -20.44 6.73 4.34
CA PHE A 186 -21.78 6.12 4.26
C PHE A 186 -22.90 7.07 3.79
N HIS A 187 -22.72 8.39 3.89
CA HIS A 187 -23.77 9.37 3.61
C HIS A 187 -23.41 10.39 2.52
N SER A 188 -22.27 10.20 1.84
CA SER A 188 -21.86 11.00 0.70
C SER A 188 -21.58 10.13 -0.54
N ASP A 189 -21.41 10.76 -1.70
CA ASP A 189 -20.99 10.06 -2.92
C ASP A 189 -19.46 9.89 -3.04
N PHE A 190 -18.69 10.28 -2.00
CA PHE A 190 -17.23 10.15 -2.00
C PHE A 190 -16.77 8.76 -2.42
N THR A 191 -17.23 7.71 -1.73
CA THR A 191 -16.81 6.33 -1.97
C THR A 191 -17.22 5.83 -3.36
N LYS A 192 -18.41 6.23 -3.85
CA LYS A 192 -18.93 5.86 -5.17
C LYS A 192 -18.17 6.53 -6.32
N ASN A 193 -17.59 7.70 -6.06
CA ASN A 193 -16.82 8.47 -7.03
C ASN A 193 -15.35 8.03 -7.13
N LEU A 194 -14.89 7.14 -6.24
CA LEU A 194 -13.54 6.58 -6.32
C LEU A 194 -13.46 5.60 -7.49
N LYS A 195 -12.64 5.94 -8.49
CA LYS A 195 -12.35 5.09 -9.65
C LYS A 195 -10.83 5.08 -9.89
N PRO A 196 -10.16 3.92 -9.70
CA PRO A 196 -10.69 2.66 -9.18
C PRO A 196 -11.11 2.74 -7.71
N TYR A 197 -12.00 1.85 -7.26
CA TYR A 197 -12.32 1.72 -5.84
C TYR A 197 -11.29 0.83 -5.14
N THR A 198 -10.60 1.40 -4.16
CA THR A 198 -9.61 0.71 -3.31
C THR A 198 -10.06 0.85 -1.86
N PRO A 199 -10.61 -0.21 -1.24
CA PRO A 199 -10.95 -0.15 0.18
C PRO A 199 -9.70 0.15 1.03
N ASN A 200 -9.88 0.90 2.12
CA ASN A 200 -8.81 1.20 3.07
C ASN A 200 -9.01 0.40 4.38
N PRO A 201 -8.47 -0.83 4.47
CA PRO A 201 -8.62 -1.66 5.66
C PRO A 201 -8.01 -1.04 6.92
N GLY A 202 -6.93 -0.26 6.81
CA GLY A 202 -6.35 0.47 7.94
C GLY A 202 -7.29 1.53 8.52
N SER A 203 -8.05 2.21 7.66
CA SER A 203 -9.10 3.15 8.09
C SER A 203 -10.25 2.43 8.77
N LEU A 204 -10.70 1.29 8.24
CA LEU A 204 -11.76 0.50 8.87
C LEU A 204 -11.32 -0.07 10.21
N PHE A 205 -10.07 -0.52 10.32
CA PHE A 205 -9.48 -1.02 11.57
C PHE A 205 -9.46 0.08 12.66
N THR A 206 -9.16 1.32 12.28
CA THR A 206 -9.26 2.46 13.19
C THR A 206 -10.66 2.61 13.80
N ILE A 207 -11.70 2.41 13.00
CA ILE A 207 -13.09 2.51 13.47
C ILE A 207 -13.48 1.32 14.33
N VAL A 208 -13.02 0.10 14.01
CA VAL A 208 -13.17 -1.08 14.89
C VAL A 208 -12.56 -0.78 16.27
N GLU A 209 -11.34 -0.27 16.31
CA GLU A 209 -10.67 0.05 17.58
C GLU A 209 -11.33 1.21 18.31
N TYR A 210 -11.84 2.22 17.60
CA TYR A 210 -12.65 3.28 18.21
C TYR A 210 -13.90 2.75 18.90
N LEU A 211 -14.66 1.87 18.22
CA LEU A 211 -15.89 1.29 18.77
C LEU A 211 -15.66 0.44 20.02
N ARG A 212 -14.45 -0.10 20.21
CA ARG A 212 -14.05 -0.84 21.42
C ARG A 212 -14.09 0.03 22.68
N TYR A 213 -13.76 1.32 22.55
CA TYR A 213 -13.74 2.29 23.66
C TYR A 213 -14.98 3.19 23.68
N PHE A 214 -15.57 3.46 22.52
CA PHE A 214 -16.69 4.37 22.33
C PHE A 214 -17.80 3.71 21.49
N PRO A 215 -18.63 2.84 22.09
CA PRO A 215 -19.66 2.11 21.35
C PRO A 215 -20.71 3.04 20.71
N ASP A 216 -20.96 2.84 19.41
CA ASP A 216 -22.03 3.50 18.66
C ASP A 216 -22.71 2.48 17.73
N LYS A 217 -24.01 2.23 17.93
CA LYS A 217 -24.74 1.19 17.19
C LYS A 217 -24.99 1.51 15.73
N ASN A 218 -25.05 2.79 15.34
CA ASN A 218 -25.21 3.15 13.94
C ASN A 218 -23.92 2.87 13.18
N ILE A 219 -22.79 3.32 13.71
CA ILE A 219 -21.47 3.09 13.12
C ILE A 219 -21.15 1.58 13.10
N GLU A 220 -21.44 0.86 14.18
CA GLU A 220 -21.28 -0.60 14.27
C GLU A 220 -22.04 -1.33 13.16
N ASN A 221 -23.34 -1.06 13.00
CA ASN A 221 -24.16 -1.73 12.00
C ASN A 221 -23.66 -1.47 10.57
N SER A 222 -23.36 -0.21 10.23
CA SER A 222 -22.83 0.16 8.91
C SER A 222 -21.46 -0.46 8.64
N LEU A 223 -20.58 -0.53 9.65
CA LEU A 223 -19.28 -1.16 9.52
C LEU A 223 -19.41 -2.68 9.29
N ILE A 224 -20.27 -3.36 10.04
CA ILE A 224 -20.55 -4.78 9.85
C ILE A 224 -21.07 -5.04 8.42
N SER A 225 -22.04 -4.25 7.95
CA SER A 225 -22.58 -4.39 6.59
C SER A 225 -21.51 -4.17 5.52
N LEU A 226 -20.61 -3.21 5.70
CA LEU A 226 -19.50 -2.97 4.77
C LEU A 226 -18.50 -4.14 4.78
N LEU A 227 -18.12 -4.67 5.94
CA LEU A 227 -17.21 -5.82 6.03
C LEU A 227 -17.82 -7.10 5.43
N GLU A 228 -19.13 -7.29 5.60
CA GLU A 228 -19.87 -8.37 4.95
C GLU A 228 -19.93 -8.18 3.44
N TYR A 229 -20.21 -6.97 2.98
CA TYR A 229 -20.19 -6.65 1.55
C TYR A 229 -18.83 -6.96 0.92
N LEU A 230 -17.73 -6.51 1.54
CA LEU A 230 -16.38 -6.76 1.01
C LEU A 230 -16.05 -8.27 0.93
N GLN A 231 -16.30 -9.06 1.98
CA GLN A 231 -15.97 -10.50 1.98
C GLN A 231 -16.89 -11.36 1.10
N PHE A 232 -18.09 -10.87 0.76
CA PHE A 232 -19.04 -11.54 -0.14
C PHE A 232 -19.08 -10.90 -1.54
N SER A 233 -18.09 -10.07 -1.86
CA SER A 233 -17.89 -9.49 -3.19
C SER A 233 -16.77 -10.21 -3.93
N PRO A 234 -16.64 -10.01 -5.25
CA PRO A 234 -15.48 -10.49 -6.01
C PRO A 234 -14.12 -9.99 -5.54
N LEU A 235 -14.05 -8.99 -4.63
CA LEU A 235 -12.78 -8.58 -4.01
C LEU A 235 -12.16 -9.68 -3.14
N PHE A 236 -12.96 -10.57 -2.56
CA PHE A 236 -12.44 -11.69 -1.79
C PHE A 236 -12.42 -12.96 -2.64
N ASP A 237 -11.27 -13.62 -2.71
CA ASP A 237 -11.12 -14.85 -3.49
C ASP A 237 -11.55 -16.08 -2.69
N PRO A 238 -12.65 -16.77 -3.04
CA PRO A 238 -13.14 -17.91 -2.28
C PRO A 238 -12.25 -19.16 -2.39
N ILE A 239 -11.39 -19.26 -3.41
CA ILE A 239 -10.57 -20.45 -3.66
C ILE A 239 -9.21 -20.28 -3.00
N ASP A 240 -8.50 -19.21 -3.32
CA ASP A 240 -7.18 -18.98 -2.74
C ASP A 240 -7.25 -18.35 -1.35
N GLY A 241 -8.32 -17.64 -1.02
CA GLY A 241 -8.35 -16.71 0.10
C GLY A 241 -7.65 -15.39 -0.24
N GLY A 242 -7.68 -14.45 0.70
CA GLY A 242 -7.11 -13.13 0.53
C GLY A 242 -7.94 -12.20 -0.36
N PHE A 243 -7.70 -10.91 -0.18
CA PHE A 243 -8.36 -9.83 -0.90
C PHE A 243 -7.53 -9.35 -2.08
N PHE A 244 -8.21 -9.09 -3.19
CA PHE A 244 -7.71 -8.20 -4.23
C PHE A 244 -7.70 -6.76 -3.71
N ARG A 245 -6.66 -6.01 -4.09
CA ARG A 245 -6.45 -4.63 -3.62
C ARG A 245 -7.61 -3.70 -3.99
N GLN A 246 -8.14 -3.84 -5.20
CA GLN A 246 -9.03 -2.85 -5.80
C GLN A 246 -9.91 -3.44 -6.90
N ALA A 247 -10.99 -2.73 -7.21
CA ALA A 247 -11.92 -2.99 -8.30
C ALA A 247 -12.15 -1.73 -9.14
N ASP A 248 -12.77 -1.90 -10.31
CA ASP A 248 -13.08 -0.81 -11.24
C ASP A 248 -13.86 0.35 -10.56
N ASP A 249 -14.79 0.00 -9.68
CA ASP A 249 -15.60 0.93 -8.90
C ASP A 249 -16.15 0.27 -7.62
N TYR A 250 -16.98 1.04 -6.89
CA TYR A 250 -17.55 0.63 -5.61
C TYR A 250 -18.42 -0.63 -5.68
N THR A 251 -18.91 -1.05 -6.86
CA THR A 251 -19.71 -2.29 -7.01
C THR A 251 -18.90 -3.55 -6.76
N CYS A 252 -17.56 -3.45 -6.81
CA CYS A 252 -16.63 -4.56 -6.62
C CYS A 252 -16.78 -5.71 -7.62
N GLU A 253 -17.58 -5.54 -8.69
CA GLU A 253 -17.87 -6.59 -9.68
C GLU A 253 -16.63 -7.01 -10.48
N ASN A 254 -15.74 -6.05 -10.77
CA ASN A 254 -14.56 -6.24 -11.61
C ASN A 254 -13.28 -5.95 -10.80
N PRO A 255 -12.68 -6.94 -10.12
CA PRO A 255 -11.42 -6.75 -9.40
C PRO A 255 -10.23 -6.66 -10.36
N LEU A 256 -9.18 -5.93 -9.97
CA LEU A 256 -7.96 -5.79 -10.78
C LEU A 256 -6.91 -6.89 -10.54
N PHE A 257 -7.32 -7.99 -9.91
CA PHE A 257 -6.56 -9.23 -9.70
C PHE A 257 -5.16 -9.08 -9.06
N GLU A 258 -4.95 -7.99 -8.32
CA GLU A 258 -3.74 -7.68 -7.56
C GLU A 258 -3.91 -8.13 -6.11
N LYS A 259 -3.05 -9.02 -5.60
CA LYS A 259 -3.01 -9.37 -4.16
C LYS A 259 -1.66 -9.04 -3.56
N ASN A 260 -1.65 -8.05 -2.69
CA ASN A 260 -0.42 -7.60 -2.02
C ASN A 260 -0.33 -8.10 -0.58
N LEU A 261 0.90 -8.30 -0.12
CA LEU A 261 1.20 -8.63 1.26
C LEU A 261 0.78 -7.51 2.22
N GLU A 262 1.05 -6.25 1.88
CA GLU A 262 0.71 -5.10 2.74
C GLU A 262 -0.81 -4.96 2.94
N ASP A 263 -1.59 -5.08 1.87
CA ASP A 263 -3.05 -4.96 1.92
C ASP A 263 -3.67 -6.15 2.68
N ASN A 264 -3.24 -7.38 2.38
CA ASN A 264 -3.75 -8.57 3.07
C ASN A 264 -3.33 -8.64 4.54
N SER A 265 -2.18 -8.07 4.92
CA SER A 265 -1.82 -7.92 6.34
C SER A 265 -2.79 -6.98 7.06
N GLN A 266 -3.22 -5.90 6.41
CA GLN A 266 -4.23 -4.98 6.97
C GLN A 266 -5.63 -5.60 7.02
N TYR A 267 -6.01 -6.41 6.04
CA TYR A 267 -7.26 -7.18 6.12
C TYR A 267 -7.22 -8.24 7.23
N LEU A 268 -6.08 -8.90 7.44
CA LEU A 268 -5.91 -9.91 8.49
C LEU A 268 -6.16 -9.31 9.88
N ILE A 269 -5.52 -8.18 10.18
CA ILE A 269 -5.74 -7.46 11.45
C ILE A 269 -7.18 -6.92 11.54
N LEU A 270 -7.76 -6.40 10.45
CA LEU A 270 -9.12 -5.89 10.42
C LEU A 270 -10.15 -6.97 10.77
N TYR A 271 -10.14 -8.09 10.05
CA TYR A 271 -11.14 -9.15 10.25
C TYR A 271 -10.97 -9.89 11.58
N SER A 272 -9.72 -10.09 12.05
CA SER A 272 -9.49 -10.66 13.38
C SER A 272 -9.99 -9.74 14.50
N SER A 273 -9.74 -8.43 14.38
CA SER A 273 -10.22 -7.44 15.35
C SER A 273 -11.74 -7.29 15.32
N ALA A 274 -12.34 -7.32 14.13
CA ALA A 274 -13.78 -7.26 13.93
C ALA A 274 -14.47 -8.53 14.47
N TRP A 275 -13.89 -9.72 14.28
CA TRP A 275 -14.40 -10.94 14.91
C TRP A 275 -14.34 -10.85 16.43
N ASN A 276 -13.22 -10.41 17.00
CA ASN A 276 -13.09 -10.24 18.45
C ASN A 276 -14.10 -9.23 19.03
N LEU A 277 -14.43 -8.16 18.28
CA LEU A 277 -15.39 -7.15 18.75
C LEU A 277 -16.86 -7.55 18.52
N PHE A 278 -17.19 -8.10 17.36
CA PHE A 278 -18.57 -8.34 16.92
C PHE A 278 -19.03 -9.80 17.03
N GLY A 279 -18.11 -10.76 17.23
CA GLY A 279 -18.42 -12.17 17.40
C GLY A 279 -18.97 -12.89 16.16
N LYS A 280 -18.88 -12.31 14.96
CA LYS A 280 -19.36 -12.94 13.73
C LYS A 280 -18.41 -14.02 13.23
N GLU A 281 -18.88 -15.26 13.13
CA GLU A 281 -18.08 -16.40 12.68
C GLU A 281 -17.56 -16.23 11.25
N SER A 282 -18.31 -15.57 10.37
CA SER A 282 -17.85 -15.28 9.00
C SER A 282 -16.55 -14.45 8.99
N PHE A 283 -16.35 -13.55 9.97
CA PHE A 283 -15.12 -12.76 10.12
C PHE A 283 -13.95 -13.60 10.65
N ARG A 284 -14.22 -14.57 11.52
CA ARG A 284 -13.23 -15.57 11.96
C ARG A 284 -12.74 -16.38 10.77
N GLU A 285 -13.65 -16.93 9.98
CA GLU A 285 -13.31 -17.69 8.77
C GLU A 285 -12.50 -16.83 7.79
N THR A 286 -12.91 -15.58 7.54
CA THR A 286 -12.15 -14.64 6.70
C THR A 286 -10.72 -14.45 7.19
N THR A 287 -10.52 -14.32 8.50
CA THR A 287 -9.19 -14.20 9.12
C THR A 287 -8.31 -15.41 8.75
N TYR A 288 -8.81 -16.63 8.93
CA TYR A 288 -8.06 -17.84 8.60
C TYR A 288 -7.79 -17.97 7.10
N HIS A 289 -8.75 -17.64 6.23
CA HIS A 289 -8.54 -17.69 4.79
C HIS A 289 -7.51 -16.67 4.29
N ILE A 290 -7.43 -15.49 4.90
CA ILE A 290 -6.36 -14.53 4.60
C ILE A 290 -5.00 -15.10 5.06
N SER A 291 -4.91 -15.62 6.28
CA SER A 291 -3.66 -16.20 6.81
C SER A 291 -3.16 -17.37 5.94
N HIS A 292 -4.06 -18.30 5.58
CA HIS A 292 -3.75 -19.42 4.71
C HIS A 292 -3.32 -18.98 3.30
N PHE A 293 -3.95 -17.94 2.74
CA PHE A 293 -3.51 -17.36 1.47
C PHE A 293 -2.07 -16.84 1.57
N ILE A 294 -1.78 -16.01 2.58
CA ILE A 294 -0.47 -15.41 2.78
C ILE A 294 0.60 -16.52 2.92
N ASN A 295 0.36 -17.52 3.77
CA ASN A 295 1.30 -18.61 3.99
C ASN A 295 1.49 -19.49 2.76
N ARG A 296 0.43 -19.80 2.01
CA ARG A 296 0.55 -20.68 0.84
C ARG A 296 1.15 -19.97 -0.38
N GLU A 297 0.73 -18.73 -0.65
CA GLU A 297 1.05 -18.06 -1.90
C GLU A 297 2.19 -17.04 -1.81
N LEU A 298 2.40 -16.43 -0.64
CA LEU A 298 3.39 -15.37 -0.47
C LEU A 298 4.62 -15.80 0.33
N SER A 299 4.62 -16.95 1.01
CA SER A 299 5.83 -17.42 1.71
C SER A 299 6.97 -17.74 0.74
N SER A 300 8.19 -17.48 1.19
CA SER A 300 9.41 -17.90 0.50
C SER A 300 10.00 -19.14 1.15
N PRO A 301 10.50 -20.13 0.38
CA PRO A 301 11.22 -21.27 0.93
C PRO A 301 12.48 -20.90 1.73
N ALA A 302 13.03 -19.69 1.52
CA ALA A 302 14.18 -19.18 2.27
C ALA A 302 13.79 -18.53 3.61
N GLY A 303 12.50 -18.42 3.92
CA GLY A 303 11.95 -17.53 4.94
C GLY A 303 11.63 -16.14 4.36
N GLY A 304 10.79 -15.38 5.06
CA GLY A 304 10.25 -14.13 4.53
C GLY A 304 9.07 -14.35 3.58
N TYR A 305 8.41 -13.26 3.22
CA TYR A 305 7.25 -13.26 2.32
C TYR A 305 7.47 -12.29 1.15
N TYR A 306 7.09 -12.78 -0.03
CA TYR A 306 7.02 -12.08 -1.29
C TYR A 306 5.99 -10.95 -1.23
N SER A 307 6.28 -9.86 -1.95
CA SER A 307 5.52 -8.62 -1.79
C SER A 307 4.12 -8.68 -2.38
N ASN A 308 3.92 -9.40 -3.48
CA ASN A 308 2.64 -9.44 -4.18
C ASN A 308 2.53 -10.58 -5.20
N THR A 309 1.30 -10.85 -5.61
CA THR A 309 0.95 -11.64 -6.78
C THR A 309 -0.06 -10.92 -7.68
N THR A 310 -0.04 -11.27 -8.97
CA THR A 310 -0.92 -10.66 -10.00
C THR A 310 -1.06 -11.60 -11.20
N ILE A 311 -2.10 -11.40 -12.01
CA ILE A 311 -2.16 -12.01 -13.34
C ILE A 311 -1.21 -11.28 -14.32
N THR A 312 -0.80 -11.93 -15.40
CA THR A 312 -0.09 -11.31 -16.53
C THR A 312 -0.90 -11.29 -17.82
N ASP A 313 -2.00 -12.05 -17.84
CA ASP A 313 -2.95 -12.04 -18.94
C ASP A 313 -3.70 -10.71 -19.01
N ASN A 314 -4.46 -10.52 -20.10
CA ASN A 314 -5.35 -9.38 -20.19
C ASN A 314 -6.39 -9.45 -19.07
N ILE A 315 -6.74 -8.30 -18.49
CA ILE A 315 -7.67 -8.25 -17.38
C ILE A 315 -9.05 -8.85 -17.72
N HIS A 316 -9.50 -8.74 -18.98
CA HIS A 316 -10.75 -9.31 -19.45
C HIS A 316 -10.70 -10.83 -19.63
N ASP A 317 -9.49 -11.39 -19.73
CA ASP A 317 -9.21 -12.81 -19.92
C ASP A 317 -8.58 -13.42 -18.65
N ALA A 318 -9.06 -13.07 -17.47
CA ALA A 318 -8.51 -13.50 -16.17
C ALA A 318 -8.77 -15.00 -15.86
N VAL A 319 -8.35 -15.89 -16.78
CA VAL A 319 -8.63 -17.34 -16.76
C VAL A 319 -8.13 -18.02 -15.49
N TYR A 320 -7.04 -17.51 -14.91
CA TYR A 320 -6.52 -18.00 -13.62
C TYR A 320 -7.58 -17.94 -12.52
N PHE A 321 -8.37 -16.86 -12.46
CA PHE A 321 -9.35 -16.65 -11.40
C PHE A 321 -10.76 -17.12 -11.75
N SER A 322 -11.04 -17.41 -13.02
CA SER A 322 -12.38 -17.82 -13.47
C SER A 322 -12.56 -19.33 -13.59
N SER A 323 -13.82 -19.77 -13.56
CA SER A 323 -14.21 -21.16 -13.82
C SER A 323 -15.53 -21.20 -14.60
N SER A 324 -15.73 -22.27 -15.37
CA SER A 324 -17.00 -22.53 -16.07
C SER A 324 -17.73 -23.73 -15.47
N ILE A 325 -19.05 -23.81 -15.68
CA ILE A 325 -19.85 -24.94 -15.19
C ILE A 325 -19.40 -26.27 -15.83
N ASN A 326 -19.03 -26.27 -17.11
CA ASN A 326 -18.51 -27.46 -17.80
C ASN A 326 -17.18 -27.93 -17.22
N GLU A 327 -16.31 -27.00 -16.85
CA GLU A 327 -15.06 -27.33 -16.17
C GLU A 327 -15.31 -27.95 -14.80
N LEU A 328 -16.21 -27.38 -14.00
CA LEU A 328 -16.59 -27.97 -12.72
C LEU A 328 -17.24 -29.35 -12.88
N ARG A 329 -18.00 -29.60 -13.97
CA ARG A 329 -18.55 -30.92 -14.29
C ARG A 329 -17.47 -31.96 -14.59
N ILE A 330 -16.35 -31.55 -15.17
CA ILE A 330 -15.22 -32.43 -15.44
C ILE A 330 -14.45 -32.72 -14.15
N LEU A 331 -14.15 -31.67 -13.37
CA LEU A 331 -13.39 -31.79 -12.12
C LEU A 331 -14.17 -32.52 -11.02
N PHE A 332 -15.48 -32.29 -10.94
CA PHE A 332 -16.35 -32.77 -9.87
C PHE A 332 -17.67 -33.36 -10.39
N PRO A 333 -17.66 -34.49 -11.14
CA PRO A 333 -18.85 -34.98 -11.85
C PRO A 333 -20.09 -35.19 -10.97
N SER A 334 -19.91 -35.56 -9.70
CA SER A 334 -21.00 -35.81 -8.76
C SER A 334 -21.41 -34.62 -7.89
N ARG A 335 -20.60 -33.54 -7.82
CA ARG A 335 -20.83 -32.41 -6.90
C ARG A 335 -20.75 -31.03 -7.55
N TYR A 336 -20.55 -30.94 -8.87
CA TYR A 336 -20.37 -29.67 -9.56
C TYR A 336 -21.50 -28.66 -9.28
N GLN A 337 -22.74 -29.09 -9.07
CA GLN A 337 -23.86 -28.18 -8.76
C GLN A 337 -23.69 -27.53 -7.39
N GLU A 338 -23.42 -28.32 -6.36
CA GLU A 338 -23.15 -27.83 -5.00
C GLU A 338 -21.95 -26.88 -4.98
N ILE A 339 -20.87 -27.28 -5.66
CA ILE A 339 -19.64 -26.47 -5.77
C ILE A 339 -19.92 -25.16 -6.52
N SER A 340 -20.69 -25.20 -7.62
CA SER A 340 -21.05 -24.00 -8.38
C SER A 340 -21.84 -23.01 -7.53
N LEU A 341 -22.83 -23.50 -6.77
CA LEU A 341 -23.61 -22.68 -5.85
C LEU A 341 -22.73 -22.12 -4.71
N ALA A 342 -21.85 -22.95 -4.13
CA ALA A 342 -20.93 -22.52 -3.09
C ALA A 342 -19.93 -21.46 -3.57
N LEU A 343 -19.57 -21.47 -4.86
CA LEU A 343 -18.73 -20.47 -5.52
C LEU A 343 -19.52 -19.31 -6.14
N GLY A 344 -20.83 -19.21 -5.88
CA GLY A 344 -21.65 -18.10 -6.36
C GLY A 344 -21.79 -18.02 -7.89
N LEU A 345 -21.58 -19.13 -8.61
CA LEU A 345 -21.70 -19.17 -10.07
C LEU A 345 -23.16 -19.27 -10.51
N ASP A 346 -23.53 -18.59 -11.59
CA ASP A 346 -24.85 -18.73 -12.19
C ASP A 346 -24.89 -20.00 -13.06
N THR A 347 -25.64 -21.01 -12.60
CA THR A 347 -25.81 -22.29 -13.29
C THR A 347 -26.75 -22.22 -14.50
N ARG A 348 -27.39 -21.08 -14.75
CA ARG A 348 -28.29 -20.85 -15.90
C ARG A 348 -27.57 -20.32 -17.14
N GLU A 349 -26.36 -19.83 -16.95
CA GLU A 349 -25.49 -19.35 -18.03
C GLU A 349 -24.99 -20.49 -18.93
N GLU A 350 -24.47 -20.15 -20.11
CA GLU A 350 -23.86 -21.13 -21.01
C GLU A 350 -22.74 -21.91 -20.29
N GLY A 351 -22.74 -23.25 -20.41
CA GLY A 351 -21.87 -24.10 -19.59
C GLY A 351 -20.37 -23.85 -19.77
N ASN A 352 -19.94 -23.27 -20.90
CA ASN A 352 -18.56 -22.89 -21.20
C ASN A 352 -18.22 -21.44 -20.84
N LYS A 353 -19.19 -20.61 -20.43
CA LYS A 353 -18.95 -19.23 -20.04
C LYS A 353 -18.10 -19.20 -18.77
N GLN A 354 -16.99 -18.47 -18.84
CA GLN A 354 -16.12 -18.23 -17.69
C GLN A 354 -16.79 -17.24 -16.75
N GLN A 355 -16.80 -17.59 -15.46
CA GLN A 355 -17.39 -16.79 -14.40
C GLN A 355 -16.37 -16.65 -13.27
N LEU A 356 -16.37 -15.49 -12.60
CA LEU A 356 -15.54 -15.26 -11.43
C LEU A 356 -16.25 -15.86 -10.19
N PRO A 357 -15.61 -16.77 -9.44
CA PRO A 357 -16.18 -17.26 -8.19
C PRO A 357 -16.38 -16.15 -7.16
N ILE A 358 -17.54 -16.14 -6.51
CA ILE A 358 -17.92 -15.19 -5.46
C ILE A 358 -18.27 -15.98 -4.21
N ARG A 359 -17.66 -15.60 -3.09
CA ARG A 359 -18.01 -16.17 -1.79
C ARG A 359 -19.44 -15.77 -1.41
N ASN A 360 -20.19 -16.72 -0.87
CA ASN A 360 -21.44 -16.51 -0.15
C ASN A 360 -21.34 -17.07 1.28
N GLN A 361 -22.44 -17.00 2.02
CA GLN A 361 -22.48 -17.41 3.44
C GLN A 361 -22.14 -18.91 3.63
N ASP A 362 -22.46 -19.74 2.65
CA ASP A 362 -22.34 -21.19 2.75
C ASP A 362 -21.08 -21.76 2.06
N THR A 363 -20.28 -20.92 1.39
CA THR A 363 -19.11 -21.34 0.60
C THR A 363 -18.23 -22.34 1.33
N PHE A 364 -17.79 -22.00 2.55
CA PHE A 364 -16.85 -22.82 3.33
C PHE A 364 -17.53 -23.93 4.16
N SER A 365 -18.86 -23.91 4.25
CA SER A 365 -19.64 -25.01 4.81
C SER A 365 -19.88 -26.12 3.79
N ILE A 366 -19.94 -25.77 2.49
CA ILE A 366 -20.24 -26.70 1.39
C ILE A 366 -18.95 -27.27 0.75
N LEU A 367 -17.95 -26.43 0.52
CA LEU A 367 -16.69 -26.83 -0.12
C LEU A 367 -15.82 -27.62 0.85
N LYS A 368 -15.39 -28.81 0.40
CA LYS A 368 -14.44 -29.63 1.16
C LYS A 368 -13.00 -29.22 0.86
N HIS A 369 -12.10 -29.61 1.77
CA HIS A 369 -10.68 -29.30 1.65
C HIS A 369 -10.05 -29.87 0.35
N ASP A 370 -10.35 -31.13 0.01
CA ASP A 370 -9.86 -31.78 -1.21
C ASP A 370 -10.39 -31.13 -2.50
N GLU A 371 -11.61 -30.59 -2.47
CA GLU A 371 -12.19 -29.85 -3.58
C GLU A 371 -11.51 -28.49 -3.78
N LEU A 372 -11.22 -27.78 -2.68
CA LEU A 372 -10.43 -26.55 -2.71
C LEU A 372 -9.02 -26.80 -3.25
N GLU A 373 -8.36 -27.88 -2.83
CA GLU A 373 -7.04 -28.25 -3.36
C GLU A 373 -7.10 -28.59 -4.85
N THR A 374 -8.17 -29.26 -5.31
CA THR A 374 -8.38 -29.55 -6.73
C THR A 374 -8.58 -28.26 -7.54
N LEU A 375 -9.38 -27.31 -7.05
CA LEU A 375 -9.57 -25.99 -7.68
C LEU A 375 -8.25 -25.21 -7.74
N ARG A 376 -7.44 -25.25 -6.68
CA ARG A 376 -6.11 -24.62 -6.65
C ARG A 376 -5.13 -25.29 -7.61
N ALA A 377 -5.16 -26.63 -7.70
CA ALA A 377 -4.34 -27.38 -8.64
C ALA A 377 -4.67 -26.98 -10.08
N ARG A 378 -5.96 -26.86 -10.42
CA ARG A 378 -6.41 -26.30 -11.70
C ARG A 378 -5.77 -24.93 -11.92
N ARG A 379 -5.92 -23.98 -10.99
CA ARG A 379 -5.38 -22.62 -11.17
C ARG A 379 -3.89 -22.61 -11.54
N LYS A 380 -3.09 -23.51 -10.95
CA LYS A 380 -1.65 -23.66 -11.25
C LYS A 380 -1.34 -24.16 -12.66
N GLU A 381 -2.30 -24.77 -13.37
CA GLU A 381 -2.13 -25.15 -14.78
C GLU A 381 -2.11 -23.95 -15.72
N HIS A 382 -2.68 -22.81 -15.29
CA HIS A 382 -2.69 -21.58 -16.08
C HIS A 382 -1.32 -20.93 -16.08
N ARG A 383 -0.80 -20.72 -17.29
CA ARG A 383 0.24 -19.70 -17.52
C ARG A 383 -0.46 -18.36 -17.37
N GLY A 384 0.12 -17.43 -16.61
CA GLY A 384 -0.52 -16.14 -16.41
C GLY A 384 -0.48 -15.58 -15.00
N TYR A 385 0.21 -16.23 -14.06
CA TYR A 385 0.31 -15.77 -12.67
C TYR A 385 1.77 -15.43 -12.32
N LEU A 386 1.99 -14.24 -11.77
CA LEU A 386 3.30 -13.70 -11.46
C LEU A 386 3.40 -13.34 -9.98
N LYS A 387 4.58 -13.59 -9.40
CA LYS A 387 4.93 -13.19 -8.04
C LYS A 387 6.10 -12.21 -8.09
N ASP A 388 5.98 -11.09 -7.39
CA ASP A 388 7.13 -10.26 -7.09
C ASP A 388 7.85 -10.82 -5.85
N THR A 389 9.04 -11.37 -6.09
CA THR A 389 9.78 -12.15 -5.08
C THR A 389 10.62 -11.29 -4.13
N ARG A 390 10.49 -9.97 -4.18
CA ARG A 390 11.16 -9.08 -3.22
C ARG A 390 10.56 -9.25 -1.83
N VAL A 391 11.42 -9.52 -0.84
CA VAL A 391 11.03 -9.54 0.58
C VAL A 391 11.24 -8.12 1.13
N ILE A 392 10.19 -7.31 1.05
CA ILE A 392 10.22 -5.90 1.44
C ILE A 392 10.04 -5.77 2.96
N THR A 393 10.98 -5.10 3.63
CA THR A 393 11.02 -4.97 5.10
C THR A 393 9.72 -4.40 5.65
N SER A 394 9.25 -3.26 5.17
CA SER A 394 8.00 -2.68 5.66
C SER A 394 6.76 -3.58 5.48
N TYR A 395 6.72 -4.43 4.45
CA TYR A 395 5.56 -5.28 4.16
C TYR A 395 5.55 -6.51 5.06
N ASN A 396 6.73 -7.12 5.22
CA ASN A 396 6.91 -8.25 6.12
C ASN A 396 6.73 -7.82 7.58
N SER A 397 7.22 -6.66 7.99
CA SER A 397 6.97 -6.15 9.34
C SER A 397 5.49 -5.84 9.63
N GLN A 398 4.73 -5.39 8.62
CA GLN A 398 3.27 -5.28 8.75
C GLN A 398 2.61 -6.65 8.96
N LEU A 399 3.07 -7.68 8.24
CA LEU A 399 2.58 -9.05 8.45
C LEU A 399 2.90 -9.55 9.87
N ILE A 400 4.11 -9.34 10.37
CA ILE A 400 4.49 -9.75 11.75
C ILE A 400 3.50 -9.17 12.76
N LYS A 401 3.22 -7.86 12.66
CA LYS A 401 2.23 -7.21 13.51
C LYS A 401 0.84 -7.82 13.33
N ALA A 402 0.40 -8.01 12.09
CA ALA A 402 -0.93 -8.56 11.82
C ALA A 402 -1.10 -9.97 12.42
N LEU A 403 -0.12 -10.86 12.20
CA LEU A 403 -0.10 -12.20 12.79
C LEU A 403 -0.09 -12.16 14.32
N THR A 404 0.73 -11.28 14.91
CA THR A 404 0.83 -11.14 16.38
C THR A 404 -0.48 -10.65 17.00
N ILE A 405 -1.14 -9.67 16.37
CA ILE A 405 -2.43 -9.16 16.85
C ILE A 405 -3.55 -10.18 16.60
N SER A 406 -3.56 -10.85 15.44
CA SER A 406 -4.52 -11.90 15.16
C SER A 406 -4.38 -13.06 16.15
N TYR A 407 -3.16 -13.48 16.49
CA TYR A 407 -2.90 -14.44 17.57
C TYR A 407 -3.56 -14.03 18.89
N ASN A 408 -3.40 -12.78 19.32
CA ASN A 408 -3.99 -12.30 20.57
C ASN A 408 -5.53 -12.41 20.60
N PHE A 409 -6.18 -12.43 19.43
CA PHE A 409 -7.63 -12.56 19.31
C PHE A 409 -8.08 -14.00 19.05
N THR A 410 -7.33 -14.78 18.28
CA THR A 410 -7.69 -16.15 17.86
C THR A 410 -7.17 -17.23 18.79
N GLY A 411 -6.08 -16.98 19.49
CA GLY A 411 -5.32 -18.00 20.23
C GLY A 411 -4.59 -18.99 19.31
N ASP A 412 -4.46 -18.71 18.01
CA ASP A 412 -3.79 -19.60 17.06
C ASP A 412 -2.26 -19.41 17.14
N GLU A 413 -1.61 -20.27 17.94
CA GLU A 413 -0.16 -20.26 18.18
C GLU A 413 0.67 -20.31 16.89
N TYR A 414 0.16 -20.92 15.82
CA TYR A 414 0.87 -20.96 14.53
C TYR A 414 1.12 -19.55 13.97
N MET A 415 0.18 -18.62 14.18
CA MET A 415 0.37 -17.22 13.76
C MET A 415 1.52 -16.54 14.51
N LEU A 416 1.67 -16.81 15.81
CA LEU A 416 2.75 -16.24 16.62
C LEU A 416 4.12 -16.84 16.27
N GLU A 417 4.15 -18.14 15.99
CA GLU A 417 5.35 -18.85 15.52
C GLU A 417 5.83 -18.27 14.18
N GLU A 418 4.95 -18.13 13.20
CA GLU A 418 5.23 -17.50 11.90
C GLU A 418 5.70 -16.05 12.07
N ALA A 419 5.06 -15.26 12.94
CA ALA A 419 5.46 -13.88 13.22
C ALA A 419 6.89 -13.80 13.79
N SER A 420 7.24 -14.69 14.72
CA SER A 420 8.57 -14.75 15.33
C SER A 420 9.63 -15.19 14.32
N ALA A 421 9.36 -16.26 13.55
CA ALA A 421 10.26 -16.74 12.52
C ALA A 421 10.50 -15.69 11.42
N LEU A 422 9.46 -14.94 11.04
CA LEU A 422 9.57 -13.85 10.09
C LEU A 422 10.40 -12.68 10.62
N PHE A 423 10.27 -12.34 11.91
CA PHE A 423 11.10 -11.31 12.54
C PHE A 423 12.58 -11.71 12.53
N ASP A 424 12.88 -12.96 12.88
CA ASP A 424 14.23 -13.52 12.82
C ASP A 424 14.78 -13.53 11.39
N TYR A 425 13.95 -13.83 10.39
CA TYR A 425 14.36 -13.72 8.99
C TYR A 425 14.81 -12.30 8.64
N LEU A 426 14.02 -11.28 9.00
CA LEU A 426 14.36 -9.88 8.73
C LEU A 426 15.66 -9.47 9.44
N LEU A 427 15.89 -9.93 10.66
CA LEU A 427 17.12 -9.67 11.39
C LEU A 427 18.36 -10.20 10.66
N ASN A 428 18.23 -11.39 10.06
CA ASN A 428 19.35 -12.08 9.42
C ASN A 428 19.60 -11.66 7.97
N HIS A 429 18.57 -11.20 7.26
CA HIS A 429 18.64 -10.98 5.81
C HIS A 429 18.40 -9.53 5.38
N ASN A 430 17.61 -8.77 6.13
CA ASN A 430 17.21 -7.40 5.77
C ASN A 430 17.96 -6.33 6.58
N ILE A 431 19.04 -6.70 7.26
CA ILE A 431 19.96 -5.81 7.97
C ILE A 431 21.36 -5.98 7.39
N ASN A 432 22.07 -4.87 7.15
CA ASN A 432 23.45 -4.92 6.71
C ASN A 432 24.44 -5.10 7.88
N SER A 433 25.73 -5.31 7.57
CA SER A 433 26.78 -5.48 8.58
C SER A 433 26.99 -4.29 9.54
N LYS A 434 26.39 -3.13 9.25
CA LYS A 434 26.41 -1.93 10.10
C LYS A 434 25.12 -1.72 10.89
N GLY A 435 24.19 -2.68 10.89
CA GLY A 435 22.93 -2.60 11.61
C GLY A 435 21.83 -1.77 10.92
N ARG A 436 22.07 -1.27 9.70
CA ARG A 436 21.07 -0.48 8.96
C ARG A 436 20.11 -1.41 8.23
N LEU A 437 18.81 -1.09 8.30
CA LEU A 437 17.78 -1.81 7.56
C LEU A 437 17.95 -1.58 6.05
N LEU A 438 17.72 -2.64 5.32
CA LEU A 438 17.60 -2.67 3.87
C LEU A 438 16.13 -2.60 3.49
N ARG A 439 15.82 -2.05 2.32
CA ARG A 439 14.46 -1.96 1.81
C ARG A 439 13.92 -3.35 1.45
N TYR A 440 14.74 -4.13 0.73
CA TYR A 440 14.41 -5.51 0.39
C TYR A 440 15.66 -6.35 0.15
N THR A 441 15.45 -7.66 0.17
CA THR A 441 16.36 -8.65 -0.37
C THR A 441 15.81 -9.19 -1.69
N CYS A 442 16.70 -9.41 -2.66
CA CYS A 442 16.38 -10.06 -3.92
C CYS A 442 17.51 -11.04 -4.26
N CYS A 443 17.17 -12.32 -4.48
CA CYS A 443 18.12 -13.36 -4.85
C CYS A 443 19.41 -13.36 -3.98
N SER A 444 19.26 -13.39 -2.65
CA SER A 444 20.33 -13.42 -1.62
C SER A 444 21.21 -12.17 -1.44
N ASN A 445 20.97 -11.08 -2.19
CA ASN A 445 21.69 -9.82 -1.97
C ASN A 445 20.76 -8.72 -1.45
N GLY A 446 21.18 -8.10 -0.35
CA GLY A 446 20.56 -6.90 0.18
C GLY A 446 20.64 -5.74 -0.81
N CYS A 447 19.50 -5.12 -1.11
CA CYS A 447 19.40 -4.07 -2.11
C CYS A 447 18.71 -2.85 -1.51
N ARG A 448 19.39 -1.69 -1.59
CA ARG A 448 18.91 -0.37 -1.16
C ARG A 448 18.72 -0.19 0.36
N PHE A 449 19.08 0.97 0.88
CA PHE A 449 18.80 1.31 2.29
C PHE A 449 17.31 1.52 2.52
N GLY A 450 16.83 1.13 3.71
CA GLY A 450 15.45 1.33 4.13
C GLY A 450 15.10 2.80 4.34
N PHE A 451 13.83 3.11 4.12
CA PHE A 451 13.21 4.40 4.43
C PHE A 451 12.60 4.36 5.83
N LEU A 452 12.12 5.51 6.33
CA LEU A 452 11.41 5.61 7.61
C LEU A 452 10.29 4.58 7.72
N SER A 453 9.58 4.27 6.63
CA SER A 453 8.55 3.21 6.64
C SER A 453 9.10 1.85 7.03
N ASP A 454 10.30 1.48 6.57
CA ASP A 454 10.91 0.20 6.92
C ASP A 454 11.25 0.15 8.41
N TYR A 455 11.85 1.22 8.95
CA TYR A 455 12.15 1.31 10.38
C TYR A 455 10.89 1.38 11.24
N ALA A 456 9.89 2.19 10.86
CA ALA A 456 8.68 2.39 11.62
C ALA A 456 7.89 1.09 11.79
N TYR A 457 7.68 0.34 10.71
CA TYR A 457 7.00 -0.95 10.80
C TYR A 457 7.86 -2.02 11.47
N PHE A 458 9.18 -2.03 11.27
CA PHE A 458 10.08 -2.95 11.97
C PHE A 458 10.02 -2.75 13.49
N ILE A 459 10.09 -1.51 13.96
CA ILE A 459 9.93 -1.16 15.37
C ILE A 459 8.53 -1.56 15.86
N GLU A 460 7.46 -1.26 15.11
CA GLU A 460 6.08 -1.61 15.48
C GLU A 460 5.90 -3.14 15.65
N SER A 461 6.53 -3.92 14.77
CA SER A 461 6.53 -5.38 14.84
C SER A 461 7.28 -5.93 16.06
N SER A 462 8.44 -5.34 16.38
CA SER A 462 9.22 -5.68 17.57
C SER A 462 8.47 -5.35 18.87
N ILE A 463 7.78 -4.21 18.91
CA ILE A 463 6.92 -3.82 20.03
C ILE A 463 5.77 -4.81 20.19
N SER A 464 5.11 -5.17 19.08
CA SER A 464 3.97 -6.08 19.08
C SER A 464 4.37 -7.48 19.59
N LEU A 465 5.50 -8.02 19.11
CA LEU A 465 6.04 -9.29 19.61
C LEU A 465 6.43 -9.20 21.09
N PHE A 466 7.02 -8.09 21.54
CA PHE A 466 7.31 -7.91 22.97
C PHE A 466 6.04 -7.92 23.82
N ILE A 467 4.99 -7.20 23.41
CA ILE A 467 3.72 -7.12 24.14
C ILE A 467 3.06 -8.51 24.24
N SER A 468 3.05 -9.28 23.14
CA SER A 468 2.41 -10.60 23.13
C SER A 468 3.23 -11.68 23.84
N THR A 469 4.56 -11.64 23.77
CA THR A 469 5.41 -12.74 24.27
C THR A 469 6.12 -12.44 25.59
N GLY A 470 6.24 -11.17 25.98
CA GLY A 470 7.06 -10.72 27.11
C GLY A 470 8.57 -10.90 26.93
N LYS A 471 9.05 -11.39 25.77
CA LYS A 471 10.48 -11.67 25.55
C LYS A 471 11.29 -10.38 25.44
N SER A 472 12.22 -10.19 26.39
CA SER A 472 13.00 -8.95 26.50
C SER A 472 13.90 -8.62 25.29
N GLU A 473 14.21 -9.60 24.44
CA GLU A 473 15.00 -9.40 23.22
C GLU A 473 14.30 -8.45 22.23
N TYR A 474 12.99 -8.63 22.01
CA TYR A 474 12.20 -7.76 21.14
C TYR A 474 12.13 -6.33 21.70
N LYS A 475 12.05 -6.16 23.02
CA LYS A 475 12.14 -4.84 23.65
C LYS A 475 13.49 -4.17 23.39
N LYS A 476 14.60 -4.90 23.55
CA LYS A 476 15.95 -4.35 23.31
C LYS A 476 16.13 -3.93 21.85
N ILE A 477 15.65 -4.73 20.91
CA ILE A 477 15.70 -4.43 19.48
C ILE A 477 14.87 -3.18 19.17
N ALA A 478 13.65 -3.08 19.71
CA ALA A 478 12.80 -1.91 19.55
C ALA A 478 13.47 -0.63 20.08
N VAL A 479 14.08 -0.67 21.27
CA VAL A 479 14.84 0.48 21.83
C VAL A 479 15.98 0.88 20.89
N ASN A 480 16.82 -0.07 20.47
CA ASN A 480 17.98 0.23 19.63
C ASN A 480 17.59 0.90 18.31
N TYR A 481 16.56 0.39 17.64
CA TYR A 481 16.08 0.98 16.38
C TYR A 481 15.30 2.28 16.61
N MET A 482 14.63 2.44 17.75
CA MET A 482 13.99 3.70 18.11
C MET A 482 15.03 4.82 18.28
N ASP A 483 16.09 4.56 19.04
CA ASP A 483 17.18 5.52 19.24
C ASP A 483 17.86 5.85 17.89
N PHE A 484 18.11 4.84 17.05
CA PHE A 484 18.64 5.06 15.70
C PHE A 484 17.74 5.99 14.86
N VAL A 485 16.42 5.80 14.90
CA VAL A 485 15.46 6.63 14.15
C VAL A 485 15.39 8.05 14.71
N ILE A 486 15.44 8.22 16.02
CA ILE A 486 15.52 9.55 16.66
C ILE A 486 16.78 10.28 16.19
N ASP A 487 17.94 9.63 16.25
CA ASP A 487 19.21 10.26 15.91
C ASP A 487 19.29 10.62 14.42
N ASN A 488 18.78 9.73 13.55
CA ASN A 488 19.05 9.81 12.11
C ASN A 488 17.88 10.29 11.26
N PHE A 489 16.64 10.33 11.79
CA PHE A 489 15.46 10.71 11.01
C PHE A 489 14.67 11.85 11.65
N TYR A 490 14.70 12.03 12.97
CA TYR A 490 13.94 13.09 13.65
C TYR A 490 14.44 14.49 13.27
N LYS A 491 13.49 15.39 13.05
CA LYS A 491 13.69 16.81 12.72
C LYS A 491 13.11 17.69 13.83
N PRO A 492 13.95 18.16 14.76
CA PRO A 492 13.51 19.05 15.83
C PRO A 492 12.84 20.34 15.31
N GLU A 493 13.20 20.79 14.11
CA GLU A 493 12.69 22.03 13.53
C GLU A 493 11.20 22.00 13.17
N ASN A 494 10.63 20.83 12.88
CA ASN A 494 9.20 20.67 12.57
C ASN A 494 8.50 19.63 13.46
N GLY A 495 9.23 18.95 14.34
CA GLY A 495 8.71 17.94 15.26
C GLY A 495 8.28 16.64 14.58
N MET A 496 8.71 16.38 13.35
CA MET A 496 8.37 15.17 12.57
C MET A 496 9.61 14.35 12.22
N PHE A 497 9.42 13.15 11.67
CA PHE A 497 10.51 12.34 11.12
C PHE A 497 10.61 12.53 9.62
N SER A 498 11.83 12.71 9.16
CA SER A 498 12.18 12.66 7.74
C SER A 498 12.00 11.25 7.17
N LYS A 499 11.73 11.15 5.88
CA LYS A 499 11.51 9.84 5.22
C LYS A 499 12.80 9.05 5.00
N SER A 500 13.94 9.71 4.91
CA SER A 500 15.25 9.09 4.66
C SER A 500 16.31 9.71 5.56
N GLU A 501 17.27 8.88 5.93
CA GLU A 501 18.35 9.16 6.87
C GLU A 501 19.05 10.51 6.62
N LYS A 502 19.48 11.18 7.69
CA LYS A 502 20.32 12.37 7.63
C LYS A 502 21.55 12.11 6.75
N GLY A 503 21.85 13.05 5.85
CA GLY A 503 22.96 12.92 4.90
C GLY A 503 22.71 11.96 3.73
N SER A 504 21.53 11.34 3.62
CA SER A 504 21.18 10.54 2.45
C SER A 504 20.98 11.42 1.22
N GLU A 505 21.82 11.23 0.20
CA GLU A 505 21.74 11.94 -1.09
C GLU A 505 20.73 11.32 -2.07
N VAL A 506 19.87 10.40 -1.64
CA VAL A 506 18.90 9.73 -2.53
C VAL A 506 18.08 10.78 -3.28
N PRO A 507 18.25 10.91 -4.61
CA PRO A 507 17.54 11.92 -5.38
C PRO A 507 16.08 11.51 -5.46
N VAL A 508 15.20 12.27 -4.81
CA VAL A 508 13.74 12.10 -4.92
C VAL A 508 13.23 13.06 -5.98
N VAL A 509 12.34 12.56 -6.83
CA VAL A 509 11.78 13.31 -7.95
C VAL A 509 10.28 13.48 -7.73
N PRO A 510 9.75 14.71 -7.90
CA PRO A 510 10.45 15.95 -8.24
C PRO A 510 11.25 16.55 -7.07
N PHE A 511 10.86 16.27 -5.83
CA PHE A 511 11.58 16.74 -4.64
C PHE A 511 11.31 15.85 -3.42
N LYS A 512 12.21 15.91 -2.44
CA LYS A 512 12.08 15.23 -1.15
C LYS A 512 11.04 15.94 -0.28
N ARG A 513 10.12 15.18 0.32
CA ARG A 513 9.05 15.74 1.16
C ARG A 513 8.48 14.70 2.13
N GLU A 514 8.13 15.14 3.33
CA GLU A 514 7.35 14.37 4.32
C GLU A 514 5.86 14.44 3.99
N SER A 515 5.19 13.30 3.83
CA SER A 515 3.72 13.27 3.72
C SER A 515 3.19 12.56 4.95
N ASN A 516 2.19 13.15 5.58
CA ASN A 516 1.50 12.61 6.76
C ASN A 516 0.09 12.11 6.42
N ILE A 517 -0.22 11.96 5.13
CA ILE A 517 -1.52 11.51 4.64
C ILE A 517 -1.59 9.98 4.69
N ASP A 518 -2.71 9.47 5.20
CA ASP A 518 -3.04 8.06 5.42
C ASP A 518 -4.13 7.55 4.43
N LEU A 519 -4.08 7.97 3.15
CA LEU A 519 -5.15 7.67 2.18
C LEU A 519 -5.19 6.19 1.77
N ILE A 520 -4.05 5.64 1.34
CA ILE A 520 -3.95 4.23 0.94
C ILE A 520 -3.52 3.37 2.11
N LYS A 521 -2.55 3.88 2.86
CA LYS A 521 -1.90 3.18 3.97
C LYS A 521 -1.44 4.20 5.00
N PRO A 522 -1.22 3.77 6.26
CA PRO A 522 -0.64 4.63 7.26
C PRO A 522 0.68 5.27 6.81
N SER A 523 0.79 6.57 7.04
CA SER A 523 2.03 7.32 6.90
C SER A 523 3.05 6.81 7.92
N ALA A 524 4.33 6.78 7.54
CA ALA A 524 5.38 6.29 8.44
C ALA A 524 5.46 7.14 9.74
N ASN A 525 5.12 8.43 9.67
CA ASN A 525 5.06 9.30 10.84
C ASN A 525 3.91 8.93 11.80
N SER A 526 2.73 8.54 11.30
CA SER A 526 1.65 8.09 12.17
C SER A 526 2.02 6.76 12.86
N ILE A 527 2.67 5.84 12.16
CA ILE A 527 3.21 4.62 12.77
C ILE A 527 4.25 4.96 13.85
N MET A 528 5.19 5.86 13.57
CA MET A 528 6.18 6.31 14.56
C MET A 528 5.54 6.95 15.80
N ALA A 529 4.53 7.81 15.64
CA ALA A 529 3.83 8.40 16.78
C ALA A 529 3.22 7.32 17.68
N GLY A 530 2.61 6.30 17.08
CA GLY A 530 2.11 5.13 17.81
C GLY A 530 3.21 4.35 18.52
N ASN A 531 4.32 4.08 17.82
CA ASN A 531 5.47 3.39 18.41
C ASN A 531 6.03 4.15 19.62
N MET A 532 6.11 5.49 19.55
CA MET A 532 6.57 6.32 20.66
C MET A 532 5.64 6.24 21.88
N VAL A 533 4.31 6.26 21.66
CA VAL A 533 3.33 6.07 22.74
C VAL A 533 3.52 4.72 23.43
N GLU A 534 3.66 3.64 22.65
CA GLU A 534 3.87 2.30 23.21
C GLU A 534 5.24 2.17 23.90
N MET A 535 6.30 2.75 23.32
CA MET A 535 7.63 2.76 23.93
C MET A 535 7.64 3.50 25.26
N TYR A 536 6.91 4.61 25.40
CA TYR A 536 6.72 5.26 26.70
C TYR A 536 6.02 4.34 27.70
N LYS A 537 4.96 3.64 27.31
CA LYS A 537 4.28 2.66 28.19
C LYS A 537 5.25 1.58 28.69
N ILE A 538 6.13 1.09 27.81
CA ILE A 538 7.07 -0.02 28.06
C ILE A 538 8.32 0.40 28.87
N THR A 539 8.80 1.63 28.68
CA THR A 539 10.11 2.08 29.20
C THR A 539 10.01 3.18 30.25
N LYS A 540 8.90 3.93 30.27
CA LYS A 540 8.73 5.18 31.04
C LYS A 540 9.75 6.27 30.69
N ASP A 541 10.36 6.18 29.51
CA ASP A 541 11.23 7.23 29.00
C ASP A 541 10.40 8.38 28.40
N GLU A 542 10.43 9.52 29.08
CA GLU A 542 9.69 10.74 28.71
C GLU A 542 10.07 11.28 27.32
N ARG A 543 11.26 10.94 26.79
CA ARG A 543 11.67 11.38 25.44
C ARG A 543 10.68 10.92 24.38
N TYR A 544 10.15 9.69 24.52
CA TYR A 544 9.22 9.14 23.54
C TYR A 544 7.87 9.85 23.56
N ILE A 545 7.30 10.08 24.76
CA ILE A 545 5.98 10.72 24.86
C ILE A 545 6.03 12.20 24.46
N GLN A 546 7.15 12.89 24.71
CA GLN A 546 7.35 14.27 24.26
C GLN A 546 7.34 14.37 22.73
N ILE A 547 8.06 13.48 22.04
CA ILE A 547 8.06 13.43 20.58
C ILE A 547 6.67 13.08 20.04
N ALA A 548 6.01 12.06 20.60
CA ALA A 548 4.66 11.66 20.20
C ALA A 548 3.66 12.80 20.37
N SER A 549 3.70 13.48 21.52
CA SER A 549 2.83 14.62 21.82
C SER A 549 3.04 15.75 20.83
N GLN A 550 4.28 16.02 20.40
CA GLN A 550 4.56 17.04 19.40
C GLN A 550 4.00 16.64 18.03
N GLN A 551 4.23 15.41 17.59
CA GLN A 551 3.69 14.91 16.31
C GLN A 551 2.16 14.97 16.29
N ILE A 552 1.51 14.59 17.40
CA ILE A 552 0.04 14.64 17.55
C ILE A 552 -0.45 16.09 17.53
N GLY A 553 0.19 17.00 18.27
CA GLY A 553 -0.15 18.42 18.29
C GLY A 553 -0.07 19.05 16.90
N ASN A 554 0.88 18.61 16.07
CA ASN A 554 1.01 19.06 14.69
C ASN A 554 -0.15 18.61 13.77
N ILE A 555 -0.81 17.49 14.09
CA ILE A 555 -1.83 16.87 13.23
C ILE A 555 -3.25 17.23 13.65
N ILE A 556 -3.50 17.43 14.96
CA ILE A 556 -4.82 17.77 15.52
C ILE A 556 -5.56 18.87 14.74
N PRO A 557 -4.93 20.02 14.39
CA PRO A 557 -5.64 21.10 13.68
C PRO A 557 -6.21 20.68 12.33
N SER A 558 -5.61 19.69 11.68
CA SER A 558 -6.05 19.18 10.37
C SER A 558 -7.02 18.00 10.49
N LEU A 559 -7.08 17.33 11.64
CA LEU A 559 -7.80 16.06 11.79
C LEU A 559 -9.28 16.20 11.44
N GLY A 560 -9.98 17.16 12.05
CA GLY A 560 -11.44 17.31 11.91
C GLY A 560 -11.94 17.56 10.47
N PHE A 561 -11.09 18.10 9.59
CA PHE A 561 -11.43 18.45 8.20
C PHE A 561 -10.81 17.53 7.16
N SER A 562 -10.07 16.50 7.59
CA SER A 562 -9.30 15.63 6.69
C SER A 562 -10.14 14.54 5.99
N GLY A 563 -11.43 14.41 6.30
CA GLY A 563 -12.23 13.29 5.83
C GLY A 563 -11.57 11.95 6.23
N PRO A 564 -11.39 10.99 5.31
CA PRO A 564 -10.73 9.72 5.61
C PRO A 564 -9.19 9.75 5.58
N LEU A 565 -8.58 10.91 5.30
CA LEU A 565 -7.17 11.01 4.96
C LEU A 565 -6.18 10.88 6.12
N LEU A 566 -6.65 10.87 7.38
CA LEU A 566 -5.78 10.83 8.58
C LEU A 566 -6.22 9.75 9.57
N SER A 567 -6.74 8.63 9.06
CA SER A 567 -7.28 7.56 9.89
C SER A 567 -6.26 6.92 10.83
N SER A 568 -5.01 6.70 10.39
CA SER A 568 -4.00 6.13 11.28
C SER A 568 -3.60 7.10 12.38
N TRP A 569 -3.53 8.40 12.07
CA TRP A 569 -3.37 9.44 13.09
C TRP A 569 -4.51 9.46 14.10
N ALA A 570 -5.77 9.35 13.67
CA ALA A 570 -6.91 9.27 14.58
C ALA A 570 -6.76 8.09 15.56
N HIS A 571 -6.33 6.92 15.07
CA HIS A 571 -6.00 5.79 15.94
C HIS A 571 -4.90 6.14 16.94
N LYS A 572 -3.79 6.77 16.53
CA LYS A 572 -2.70 7.09 17.46
C LYS A 572 -3.09 8.16 18.49
N ILE A 573 -3.89 9.14 18.09
CA ILE A 573 -4.46 10.16 18.98
C ILE A 573 -5.36 9.49 20.03
N MET A 574 -6.18 8.52 19.62
CA MET A 574 -6.95 7.73 20.57
C MET A 574 -6.05 7.01 21.59
N LEU A 575 -5.02 6.29 21.13
CA LEU A 575 -4.10 5.58 22.03
C LEU A 575 -3.37 6.53 23.00
N PHE A 576 -3.03 7.73 22.54
CA PHE A 576 -2.42 8.77 23.35
C PHE A 576 -3.40 9.34 24.38
N ALA A 577 -4.64 9.64 23.98
CA ALA A 577 -5.67 10.18 24.87
C ALA A 577 -6.09 9.19 25.97
N LEU A 578 -5.94 7.88 25.72
CA LEU A 578 -6.20 6.81 26.68
C LEU A 578 -5.04 6.54 27.65
N LEU A 579 -3.91 7.25 27.54
CA LEU A 579 -2.83 7.14 28.53
C LEU A 579 -3.32 7.59 29.92
N PRO A 580 -2.92 6.89 31.00
CA PRO A 580 -3.18 7.36 32.35
C PRO A 580 -2.47 8.72 32.55
N LYS A 581 -3.23 9.73 32.98
CA LYS A 581 -2.74 11.08 33.27
C LYS A 581 -2.02 11.18 34.60
#